data_AF-A0A529JSK4-F1
#
_entry.id   AF-A0A529JSK4-F1
#
_cell.length_a   1.000
_cell.length_b   1.000
_cell.length_c   1.000
_cell.angle_alpha   90.00
_cell.angle_beta   90.00
_cell.angle_gamma   90.00
#
_symmetry.space_group_name_H-M   'P 1'
#
loop_
_entity.id
_entity.type
_entity.pdbx_description
1 polymer ?
#
loop_
_entity_poly.entity_id
_entity_poly.type
_entity_poly.pdbx_seq_one_letter_code
_entity_poly.pdbx_strand_id
1 'polypeptide(L)'
;RAAMPNACRELFSGFATAIAAGIILMYLTLVLLFRSFVQPVTILVALPLSVGGALGFLLITGKALGVSPLIGILMLMGIAAKNSILLVEYALVAEKKHGMSRFEALLDAARKRARPIV
;
A
#
# COMPACT_ATOMS: atom_id res chain seq x y z
N ARG A 1 -0.68 21.40 34.37
CA ARG A 1 -1.04 21.59 32.93
C ARG A 1 0.13 21.19 32.02
N ALA A 2 0.64 19.95 32.15
CA ALA A 2 1.84 19.47 31.45
C ALA A 2 1.65 18.05 30.84
N ALA A 3 0.42 17.70 30.45
CA ALA A 3 0.08 16.36 29.93
C ALA A 3 0.09 16.25 28.39
N MET A 4 0.20 17.36 27.65
CA MET A 4 0.09 17.39 26.19
C MET A 4 1.25 16.73 25.41
N PRO A 5 2.54 16.82 25.80
CA PRO A 5 3.61 16.25 24.96
C PRO A 5 3.64 14.71 25.00
N ASN A 6 3.24 14.10 26.13
CA ASN A 6 3.26 12.65 26.29
C ASN A 6 2.15 11.98 25.48
N ALA A 7 0.94 12.56 25.49
CA ALA A 7 -0.21 12.02 24.75
C ALA A 7 0.04 12.00 23.24
N CYS A 8 0.60 13.06 22.65
CA CYS A 8 0.97 13.05 21.23
C CYS A 8 2.00 11.97 20.93
N ARG A 9 3.05 11.85 21.74
CA ARG A 9 4.11 10.84 21.55
C ARG A 9 3.58 9.41 21.64
N GLU A 10 2.69 9.15 22.59
CA GLU A 10 2.07 7.85 22.81
C GLU A 10 1.15 7.47 21.65
N LEU A 11 0.35 8.42 21.14
CA LEU A 11 -0.45 8.25 19.93
C LEU A 11 0.44 7.93 18.71
N PHE A 12 1.46 8.74 18.44
CA PHE A 12 2.38 8.50 17.31
C PHE A 12 3.07 7.14 17.41
N SER A 13 3.50 6.73 18.61
CA SER A 13 4.11 5.41 18.86
C SER A 13 3.12 4.27 18.63
N GLY A 14 1.88 4.42 19.10
CA GLY A 14 0.80 3.46 18.87
C GLY A 14 0.49 3.29 17.38
N PHE A 15 0.36 4.40 16.64
CA PHE A 15 0.14 4.39 15.20
C PHE A 15 1.31 3.76 14.43
N ALA A 16 2.55 4.09 14.80
CA ALA A 16 3.74 3.50 14.17
C ALA A 16 3.77 1.98 14.37
N THR A 17 3.48 1.51 15.58
CA THR A 17 3.39 0.08 15.89
C THR A 17 2.24 -0.58 15.12
N ALA A 18 1.08 0.05 15.04
CA ALA A 18 -0.07 -0.47 14.30
C ALA A 18 0.20 -0.58 12.79
N ILE A 19 0.85 0.43 12.19
CA ILE A 19 1.25 0.40 10.79
C ILE A 19 2.28 -0.72 10.55
N ALA A 20 3.30 -0.84 11.41
CA ALA A 20 4.30 -1.89 11.28
C ALA A 20 3.68 -3.29 11.38
N ALA A 21 2.83 -3.52 12.38
CA ALA A 21 2.09 -4.77 12.54
C ALA A 21 1.17 -5.05 11.34
N GLY A 22 0.49 -4.03 10.82
CA GLY A 22 -0.36 -4.12 9.64
C GLY A 22 0.41 -4.49 8.37
N ILE A 23 1.61 -3.93 8.17
CA ILE A 23 2.49 -4.27 7.04
C ILE A 23 2.94 -5.74 7.13
N ILE A 24 3.34 -6.19 8.33
CA ILE A 24 3.74 -7.59 8.56
C ILE A 24 2.57 -8.53 8.28
N LEU A 25 1.40 -8.25 8.84
CA LEU A 25 0.20 -9.05 8.62
C LEU A 25 -0.15 -9.11 7.14
N MET A 26 -0.12 -7.96 6.44
CA MET A 26 -0.39 -7.89 5.02
C MET A 26 0.62 -8.73 4.22
N TYR A 27 1.91 -8.65 4.53
CA TYR A 27 2.93 -9.48 3.87
C TYR A 27 2.62 -10.97 4.01
N LEU A 28 2.30 -11.43 5.23
CA LEU A 28 1.96 -12.83 5.48
C LEU A 28 0.71 -13.26 4.70
N THR A 29 -0.35 -12.43 4.69
CA THR A 29 -1.55 -12.71 3.90
C THR A 29 -1.24 -12.81 2.40
N LEU A 30 -0.37 -11.94 1.87
CA LEU A 30 0.02 -11.96 0.46
C LEU A 30 0.87 -13.19 0.10
N VAL A 31 1.78 -13.62 0.99
CA VAL A 31 2.56 -14.85 0.80
C VAL A 31 1.62 -16.05 0.70
N LEU A 32 0.61 -16.12 1.57
CA LEU A 32 -0.41 -17.18 1.53
C LEU A 32 -1.26 -17.11 0.25
N LEU A 33 -1.65 -15.91 -0.17
CA LEU A 33 -2.48 -15.67 -1.34
C LEU A 33 -1.77 -16.10 -2.64
N PHE A 34 -0.52 -15.68 -2.81
CA PHE A 34 0.22 -15.86 -4.06
C PHE A 34 1.12 -17.10 -4.09
N ARG A 35 1.34 -17.74 -2.92
CA ARG A 35 2.29 -18.86 -2.74
C ARG A 35 3.69 -18.52 -3.26
N SER A 36 4.09 -17.26 -3.13
CA SER A 36 5.38 -16.73 -3.58
C SER A 36 5.87 -15.69 -2.58
N PHE A 37 7.18 -15.64 -2.34
CA PHE A 37 7.82 -14.62 -1.49
C PHE A 37 8.19 -13.36 -2.28
N VAL A 38 8.34 -13.46 -3.60
CA VAL A 38 8.79 -12.32 -4.43
C VAL A 38 7.64 -11.39 -4.79
N GLN A 39 6.46 -11.93 -5.10
CA GLN A 39 5.29 -11.13 -5.51
C GLN A 39 4.74 -10.22 -4.39
N PRO A 40 4.69 -10.64 -3.12
CA PRO A 40 4.34 -9.75 -2.02
C PRO A 40 5.29 -8.57 -1.88
N VAL A 41 6.59 -8.78 -2.09
CA VAL A 41 7.59 -7.71 -1.99
C VAL A 41 7.38 -6.65 -3.06
N THR A 42 7.07 -7.04 -4.31
CA THR A 42 6.80 -6.06 -5.37
C THR A 42 5.56 -5.22 -5.10
N ILE A 43 4.54 -5.79 -4.46
CA ILE A 43 3.34 -5.06 -4.01
C ILE A 43 3.69 -4.10 -2.87
N LEU A 44 4.54 -4.51 -1.92
CA LEU A 44 4.95 -3.68 -0.79
C LEU A 44 5.76 -2.45 -1.18
N VAL A 45 6.44 -2.44 -2.34
CA VAL A 45 7.15 -1.26 -2.85
C VAL A 45 6.21 -0.05 -3.05
N ALA A 46 4.91 -0.27 -3.25
CA ALA A 46 3.93 0.81 -3.34
C ALA A 46 3.73 1.56 -2.01
N LEU A 47 3.98 0.91 -0.87
CA LEU A 47 3.79 1.51 0.45
C LEU A 47 4.74 2.67 0.76
N PRO A 48 6.09 2.52 0.66
CA PRO A 48 7.00 3.63 0.92
C PRO A 48 6.79 4.77 -0.09
N LEU A 49 6.40 4.46 -1.34
CA LEU A 49 6.06 5.48 -2.32
C LEU A 49 4.81 6.28 -1.91
N SER A 50 3.80 5.60 -1.37
CA SER A 50 2.57 6.22 -0.87
C SER A 50 2.84 7.15 0.32
N VAL A 51 3.61 6.67 1.29
CA VAL A 51 4.00 7.46 2.47
C VAL A 51 4.88 8.64 2.06
N GLY A 52 5.88 8.41 1.19
CA GLY A 52 6.76 9.45 0.68
C GLY A 52 6.01 10.55 -0.08
N GLY A 53 5.05 10.18 -0.93
CA GLY A 53 4.19 11.15 -1.63
C GLY A 53 3.31 11.96 -0.67
N ALA A 54 2.67 11.29 0.31
CA ALA A 54 1.83 11.97 1.29
C ALA A 54 2.63 12.93 2.18
N LEU A 55 3.79 12.51 2.68
CA LEU A 55 4.68 13.37 3.47
C LEU A 55 5.23 14.53 2.63
N GLY A 56 5.61 14.30 1.38
CA GLY A 56 6.06 15.33 0.45
C GLY A 56 5.02 16.43 0.23
N PHE A 57 3.76 16.04 -0.03
CA PHE A 57 2.66 17.01 -0.16
C PHE A 57 2.34 17.73 1.15
N LEU A 58 2.45 17.05 2.29
CA LEU A 58 2.23 17.66 3.59
C LEU A 58 3.29 18.73 3.90
N LEU A 59 4.54 18.48 3.53
CA LEU A 59 5.64 19.45 3.62
C LEU A 59 5.40 20.67 2.71
N ILE A 60 4.99 20.45 1.46
CA ILE A 60 4.69 21.54 0.50
C ILE A 60 3.53 22.41 1.00
N THR A 61 2.49 21.79 1.56
CA THR A 61 1.31 22.50 2.07
C THR A 61 1.50 23.12 3.46
N GLY A 62 2.66 22.92 4.09
CA GLY A 62 2.98 23.47 5.41
C GLY A 62 2.07 22.96 6.54
N LYS A 63 1.38 21.83 6.35
CA LYS A 63 0.45 21.29 7.35
C LYS A 63 1.18 20.42 8.37
N ALA A 64 0.77 20.49 9.63
CA ALA A 64 1.35 19.68 10.70
C ALA A 64 0.93 18.20 10.58
N LEU A 65 1.85 17.29 10.92
CA LEU A 65 1.51 15.88 11.14
C LEU A 65 0.68 15.76 12.42
N GLY A 66 -0.52 15.21 12.28
CA GLY A 66 -1.43 14.91 13.39
C GLY A 66 -2.32 13.72 13.05
N VAL A 67 -3.32 13.45 13.87
CA VAL A 67 -4.20 12.27 13.72
C VAL A 67 -4.91 12.24 12.36
N SER A 68 -5.37 13.40 11.87
CA SER A 68 -6.09 13.47 10.59
C SER A 68 -5.21 13.10 9.38
N PRO A 69 -4.02 13.72 9.16
CA PRO A 69 -3.09 13.27 8.12
C PRO A 69 -2.63 11.82 8.26
N LEU A 70 -2.46 11.30 9.48
CA LEU A 70 -2.08 9.90 9.71
C LEU A 70 -3.15 8.92 9.20
N ILE A 71 -4.43 9.21 9.47
CA ILE A 71 -5.54 8.40 8.91
C ILE A 71 -5.52 8.46 7.38
N GLY A 72 -5.25 9.64 6.80
CA GLY A 72 -5.08 9.80 5.36
C GLY A 72 -3.95 8.94 4.78
N ILE A 73 -2.78 8.93 5.43
CA ILE A 73 -1.64 8.08 5.05
C ILE A 73 -2.01 6.59 5.14
N LEU A 74 -2.69 6.18 6.22
CA LEU A 74 -3.14 4.81 6.39
C LEU A 74 -4.12 4.37 5.29
N MET A 75 -5.11 5.21 4.97
CA MET A 75 -6.04 4.95 3.86
C MET A 75 -5.33 4.88 2.52
N LEU A 76 -4.41 5.82 2.25
CA LEU A 76 -3.64 5.86 1.01
C LEU A 76 -2.81 4.58 0.83
N MET A 77 -2.13 4.12 1.89
CA MET A 77 -1.39 2.87 1.90
C MET A 77 -2.28 1.67 1.52
N GLY A 78 -3.48 1.57 2.11
CA GLY A 78 -4.41 0.49 1.81
C GLY A 78 -4.93 0.53 0.36
N ILE A 79 -5.25 1.71 -0.15
CA ILE A 79 -5.71 1.90 -1.54
C ILE A 79 -4.58 1.54 -2.52
N ALA A 80 -3.36 2.02 -2.28
CA ALA A 80 -2.20 1.74 -3.12
C ALA A 80 -1.84 0.24 -3.11
N ALA A 81 -1.92 -0.42 -1.95
CA ALA A 81 -1.72 -1.86 -1.83
C ALA A 81 -2.79 -2.63 -2.60
N LYS A 82 -4.09 -2.34 -2.39
CA LYS A 82 -5.20 -2.98 -3.12
C LYS A 82 -5.02 -2.85 -4.64
N ASN A 83 -4.61 -1.67 -5.08
CA ASN A 83 -4.36 -1.39 -6.49
C ASN A 83 -3.22 -2.27 -7.05
N SER A 84 -2.14 -2.43 -6.29
CA SER A 84 -1.01 -3.26 -6.68
C SER A 84 -1.36 -4.75 -6.66
N ILE A 85 -2.08 -5.22 -5.63
CA ILE A 85 -2.56 -6.60 -5.50
C ILE A 85 -3.40 -6.99 -6.73
N LEU A 86 -4.39 -6.17 -7.09
CA LEU A 86 -5.30 -6.47 -8.20
C LEU A 86 -4.55 -6.57 -9.53
N LEU A 87 -3.58 -5.68 -9.77
CA LEU A 87 -2.80 -5.70 -11.01
C LEU A 87 -1.93 -6.97 -11.11
N VAL A 88 -1.23 -7.31 -10.03
CA VAL A 88 -0.36 -8.50 -9.97
C VAL A 88 -1.19 -9.77 -10.09
N GLU A 89 -2.35 -9.84 -9.42
CA GLU A 89 -3.27 -10.96 -9.53
C GLU A 89 -3.75 -11.17 -10.97
N TYR A 90 -4.20 -10.13 -11.66
CA TYR A 90 -4.62 -10.26 -13.06
C TYR A 90 -3.49 -10.71 -13.98
N ALA A 91 -2.27 -10.18 -13.79
CA ALA A 91 -1.12 -10.58 -14.58
C ALA A 91 -0.79 -12.08 -14.35
N LEU A 92 -0.82 -12.55 -13.10
CA LEU A 92 -0.56 -13.95 -12.78
C LEU A 92 -1.64 -14.89 -13.30
N VAL A 93 -2.89 -14.48 -13.25
CA VAL A 93 -3.99 -15.24 -13.84
C VAL A 93 -3.81 -15.33 -15.35
N ALA A 94 -3.41 -14.24 -16.02
CA ALA A 94 -3.17 -14.25 -17.46
C ALA A 94 -1.97 -15.13 -17.86
N GLU A 95 -0.86 -15.07 -17.11
CA GLU A 95 0.30 -15.94 -17.32
C GLU A 95 -0.07 -17.42 -17.16
N LYS A 96 -0.78 -17.77 -16.07
CA LYS A 96 -1.12 -19.17 -15.77
C LYS A 96 -2.24 -19.75 -16.63
N LYS A 97 -3.28 -18.97 -16.95
CA LYS A 97 -4.46 -19.47 -17.67
C LYS A 97 -4.40 -19.26 -19.19
N HIS A 98 -3.75 -18.21 -19.64
CA HIS A 98 -3.68 -17.86 -21.07
C HIS A 98 -2.31 -18.15 -21.68
N GLY A 99 -1.35 -18.63 -20.89
CA GLY A 99 0.00 -18.95 -21.37
C GLY A 99 0.76 -17.72 -21.90
N MET A 100 0.33 -16.52 -21.53
CA MET A 100 0.91 -15.26 -22.00
C MET A 100 2.32 -15.08 -21.42
N SER A 101 3.19 -14.43 -22.19
CA SER A 101 4.47 -13.99 -21.64
C SER A 101 4.27 -12.97 -20.51
N ARG A 102 5.21 -12.87 -19.57
CA ARG A 102 5.11 -11.97 -18.40
C ARG A 102 4.82 -10.52 -18.80
N PHE A 103 5.38 -10.05 -19.92
CA PHE A 103 5.18 -8.69 -20.40
C PHE A 103 3.77 -8.49 -20.96
N GLU A 104 3.29 -9.41 -21.80
CA GLU A 104 1.93 -9.36 -22.36
C GLU A 104 0.87 -9.46 -21.26
N ALA A 105 1.07 -10.34 -20.28
CA ALA A 105 0.19 -10.50 -19.14
C ALA A 105 0.10 -9.21 -18.30
N LEU A 106 1.22 -8.52 -18.09
CA LEU A 106 1.26 -7.24 -17.36
C LEU A 106 0.54 -6.14 -18.15
N LEU A 107 0.75 -6.08 -19.46
CA LEU A 107 0.12 -5.10 -20.34
C LEU A 107 -1.40 -5.30 -20.43
N ASP A 108 -1.85 -6.55 -20.52
CA ASP A 108 -3.26 -6.91 -20.50
C ASP A 108 -3.92 -6.56 -19.15
N ALA A 109 -3.26 -6.90 -18.03
CA ALA A 109 -3.71 -6.53 -16.70
C ALA A 109 -3.84 -5.00 -16.53
N ALA A 110 -2.86 -4.24 -17.01
CA ALA A 110 -2.89 -2.78 -16.99
C ALA A 110 -4.05 -2.22 -17.83
N ARG A 111 -4.27 -2.75 -19.04
CA ARG A 111 -5.39 -2.35 -19.91
C ARG A 111 -6.74 -2.64 -19.27
N LYS A 112 -6.91 -3.82 -18.66
CA LYS A 112 -8.15 -4.20 -17.96
C LYS A 112 -8.43 -3.27 -16.78
N ARG A 113 -7.39 -2.91 -16.04
CA ARG A 113 -7.49 -2.04 -14.85
C ARG A 113 -7.63 -0.56 -15.17
N ALA A 114 -7.20 -0.14 -16.37
CA ALA A 114 -7.38 1.22 -16.88
C ALA A 114 -8.78 1.47 -17.46
N ARG A 115 -9.59 0.44 -17.70
CA ARG A 115 -10.98 0.63 -18.13
C ARG A 115 -11.76 1.31 -17.00
N PRO A 116 -12.47 2.41 -17.28
CA PRO A 116 -13.32 3.03 -16.29
C PRO A 116 -14.38 2.04 -15.82
N ILE A 117 -14.65 2.02 -14.52
CA ILE A 117 -15.85 1.41 -13.96
C ILE A 117 -16.99 2.38 -14.32
N VAL A 118 -17.67 2.09 -15.42
CA VAL A 118 -18.91 2.80 -15.84
C VAL A 118 -20.11 2.27 -15.08
#